data_AF-A0A5C7Q9K9-F1
#
_entry.id   AF-A0A5C7Q9K9-F1
#
_cell.length_a   1.000
_cell.length_b   1.000
_cell.length_c   1.000
_cell.angle_alpha   90.00
_cell.angle_beta   90.00
_cell.angle_gamma   90.00
#
_symmetry.space_group_name_H-M   'P 1'
#
loop_
_entity.id
_entity.type
_entity.pdbx_description
1 polymer ?
#
loop_
_entity_poly.entity_id
_entity_poly.type
_entity_poly.pdbx_seq_one_letter_code
_entity_poly.pdbx_strand_id
1 'polypeptide(L)'
;MRKIFRMGYEPCKGDCYAYDDVLPIDDMTPERRERTVKKLLEMHAPMCGNEALRYGIDFDEQRRLFIGFFYHYGAVETFLDIDMLACVEQIADCALEHFKSEQFRAEASAAPGLGHDACAYGRDEDLVGFIQRSARSVSAC
;
A
#
# COMPACT_ATOMS: atom_id res chain seq x y z
N MET A 1 -3.52 -16.58 -10.27
CA MET A 1 -3.46 -15.26 -9.64
C MET A 1 -2.03 -15.00 -9.24
N ARG A 2 -1.44 -13.97 -9.81
CA ARG A 2 -0.05 -13.56 -9.56
C ARG A 2 -0.05 -12.49 -8.48
N LYS A 3 0.80 -12.62 -7.46
CA LYS A 3 1.03 -11.55 -6.50
C LYS A 3 1.82 -10.46 -7.20
N ILE A 4 1.44 -9.20 -6.99
CA ILE A 4 2.09 -8.06 -7.65
C ILE A 4 2.83 -7.26 -6.59
N PHE A 5 2.10 -6.88 -5.55
CA PHE A 5 2.58 -5.95 -4.54
C PHE A 5 1.94 -6.23 -3.18
N ARG A 6 2.73 -6.30 -2.11
CA ARG A 6 2.25 -6.45 -0.74
C ARG A 6 3.00 -5.54 0.24
N MET A 7 2.27 -4.96 1.19
CA MET A 7 2.79 -4.35 2.40
C MET A 7 2.32 -5.14 3.62
N GLY A 8 3.24 -5.43 4.55
CA GLY A 8 2.94 -6.22 5.75
C GLY A 8 2.79 -7.72 5.48
N TYR A 9 3.48 -8.22 4.45
CA TYR A 9 3.47 -9.64 4.07
C TYR A 9 4.19 -10.52 5.11
N GLU A 10 5.30 -10.03 5.66
CA GLU A 10 6.03 -10.64 6.77
C GLU A 10 5.95 -9.74 8.02
N PRO A 11 6.20 -10.29 9.23
CA PRO A 11 6.43 -9.47 10.41
C PRO A 11 7.49 -8.41 10.13
N CYS A 12 7.29 -7.19 10.66
CA CYS A 12 8.20 -6.08 10.39
C CYS A 12 9.63 -6.42 10.86
N LYS A 13 10.57 -6.46 9.90
CA LYS A 13 12.02 -6.62 10.14
C LYS A 13 12.80 -5.38 9.73
N GLY A 14 12.12 -4.23 9.62
CA GLY A 14 12.67 -3.01 9.05
C GLY A 14 12.50 -2.88 7.52
N ASP A 15 11.90 -3.86 6.87
CA ASP A 15 11.46 -3.83 5.47
C ASP A 15 10.01 -4.34 5.42
N CYS A 16 9.10 -3.48 4.95
CA CYS A 16 7.65 -3.71 5.02
C CYS A 16 7.06 -4.27 3.72
N TYR A 17 7.86 -4.39 2.65
CA TYR A 17 7.33 -4.71 1.34
C TYR A 17 7.84 -6.02 0.77
N ALA A 18 6.95 -6.73 0.09
CA ALA A 18 7.29 -7.85 -0.79
C ALA A 18 6.77 -7.53 -2.20
N TYR A 19 7.68 -7.41 -3.16
CA TYR A 19 7.37 -7.12 -4.56
C TYR A 19 7.73 -8.31 -5.44
N ASP A 20 6.75 -8.75 -6.24
CA ASP A 20 7.03 -9.50 -7.46
C ASP A 20 7.12 -8.54 -8.68
N ASP A 21 6.42 -7.41 -8.62
CA ASP A 21 6.36 -6.36 -9.66
C ASP A 21 6.52 -4.95 -9.08
N VAL A 22 6.92 -4.03 -9.95
CA VAL A 22 7.29 -2.65 -9.63
C VAL A 22 6.07 -1.72 -9.81
N LEU A 23 5.80 -0.79 -8.88
CA LEU A 23 4.64 0.12 -8.95
C LEU A 23 4.84 1.13 -10.11
N PRO A 24 4.02 1.10 -11.18
CA PRO A 24 4.29 1.86 -12.41
C PRO A 24 3.89 3.34 -12.31
N ILE A 25 4.29 4.04 -11.24
CA ILE A 25 3.92 5.45 -11.02
C ILE A 25 4.44 6.42 -12.09
N ASP A 26 5.45 6.02 -12.87
CA ASP A 26 5.99 6.83 -13.96
C ASP A 26 5.03 6.91 -15.15
N ASP A 27 4.03 6.03 -15.23
CA ASP A 27 2.97 6.08 -16.24
C ASP A 27 1.88 7.12 -15.90
N MET A 28 1.95 7.74 -14.72
CA MET A 28 1.02 8.79 -14.29
C MET A 28 1.41 10.17 -14.83
N THR A 29 0.43 11.07 -14.97
CA THR A 29 0.74 12.51 -15.10
C THR A 29 1.43 13.01 -13.83
N PRO A 30 2.25 14.08 -13.91
CA PRO A 30 2.91 14.65 -12.73
C PRO A 30 1.96 14.94 -11.57
N GLU A 31 0.77 15.49 -11.86
CA GLU A 31 -0.23 15.86 -10.85
C GLU A 31 -0.86 14.62 -10.20
N ARG A 32 -1.18 13.59 -11.00
CA ARG A 32 -1.70 12.31 -10.46
C ARG A 32 -0.64 11.63 -9.61
N ARG A 33 0.62 11.61 -10.08
CA ARG A 33 1.76 11.05 -9.35
C ARG A 33 1.95 11.71 -7.99
N GLU A 34 2.02 13.04 -7.96
CA GLU A 34 2.22 13.79 -6.71
C GLU A 34 1.10 13.48 -5.70
N ARG A 35 -0.16 13.51 -6.17
CA ARG A 35 -1.31 13.19 -5.33
C ARG A 35 -1.27 11.75 -4.81
N THR A 36 -0.94 10.78 -5.65
CA THR A 36 -0.91 9.36 -5.25
C THR A 36 0.24 9.07 -4.31
N VAL A 37 1.44 9.62 -4.56
CA VAL A 37 2.57 9.53 -3.63
C VAL A 37 2.20 10.13 -2.27
N LYS A 38 1.57 11.31 -2.24
CA LYS A 38 1.11 11.93 -0.99
C LYS A 38 0.14 11.03 -0.21
N LYS A 39 -0.87 10.46 -0.88
CA LYS A 39 -1.81 9.53 -0.24
C LYS A 39 -1.10 8.29 0.30
N LEU A 40 -0.15 7.75 -0.44
CA LEU A 40 0.64 6.61 0.01
C LEU A 40 1.44 6.98 1.27
N LEU A 41 2.12 8.12 1.30
CA LEU A 41 2.85 8.56 2.51
C LEU A 41 1.94 8.65 3.73
N GLU A 42 0.79 9.32 3.60
CA GLU A 42 -0.19 9.45 4.68
C GLU A 42 -0.74 8.08 5.13
N MET A 43 -0.94 7.16 4.18
CA MET A 43 -1.44 5.81 4.47
C MET A 43 -0.39 4.95 5.19
N HIS A 44 0.90 5.08 4.85
CA HIS A 44 1.96 4.27 5.45
C HIS A 44 2.20 4.58 6.92
N ALA A 45 1.90 5.82 7.32
CA ALA A 45 2.23 6.30 8.64
C ALA A 45 1.70 5.42 9.79
N PRO A 46 0.38 5.13 9.87
CA PRO A 46 -0.18 4.24 10.88
C PRO A 46 0.12 2.75 10.64
N MET A 47 0.55 2.38 9.43
CA MET A 47 0.79 0.99 9.03
C MET A 47 2.17 0.47 9.47
N CYS A 48 3.13 1.36 9.73
CA CYS A 48 4.50 0.97 10.04
C CYS A 48 4.59 0.08 11.29
N GLY A 49 5.01 -1.17 11.11
CA GLY A 49 5.10 -2.17 12.17
C GLY A 49 3.75 -2.59 12.76
N ASN A 50 2.62 -2.28 12.11
CA ASN A 50 1.31 -2.68 12.59
C ASN A 50 0.84 -3.95 11.87
N GLU A 51 0.94 -5.10 12.54
CA GLU A 51 0.55 -6.39 11.95
C GLU A 51 -0.95 -6.51 11.66
N ALA A 52 -1.77 -5.65 12.28
CA ALA A 52 -3.21 -5.58 12.07
C ALA A 52 -3.58 -4.79 10.81
N LEU A 53 -2.63 -4.12 10.15
CA LEU A 53 -2.84 -3.38 8.91
C LEU A 53 -1.98 -3.97 7.79
N ARG A 54 -2.61 -4.37 6.69
CA ARG A 54 -1.91 -4.93 5.52
C ARG A 54 -2.65 -4.53 4.27
N TYR A 55 -1.95 -4.41 3.16
CA TYR A 55 -2.62 -4.20 1.89
C TYR A 55 -1.80 -4.79 0.75
N GLY A 56 -2.43 -4.93 -0.40
CA GLY A 56 -1.70 -5.30 -1.60
C GLY A 56 -2.57 -5.55 -2.81
N ILE A 57 -1.92 -5.94 -3.90
CA ILE A 57 -2.54 -6.18 -5.20
C ILE A 57 -2.10 -7.53 -5.76
N ASP A 58 -3.07 -8.26 -6.29
CA ASP A 58 -2.90 -9.42 -7.17
C ASP A 58 -3.35 -9.10 -8.59
N PHE A 59 -2.88 -9.90 -9.55
CA PHE A 59 -3.38 -9.90 -10.91
C PHE A 59 -4.03 -11.26 -11.24
N ASP A 60 -5.30 -11.22 -11.62
CA ASP A 60 -6.02 -12.35 -12.20
C ASP A 60 -5.77 -12.37 -13.72
N GLU A 61 -4.82 -13.20 -14.13
CA GLU A 61 -4.43 -13.35 -15.54
C GLU A 61 -5.57 -13.84 -16.43
N GLN A 62 -6.49 -14.67 -15.90
CA GLN A 62 -7.60 -15.22 -16.69
C GLN A 62 -8.62 -14.15 -17.02
N ARG A 63 -8.90 -13.26 -16.04
CA ARG A 63 -9.89 -12.17 -16.19
C ARG A 63 -9.26 -10.85 -16.62
N ARG A 64 -7.92 -10.76 -16.60
CA ARG A 64 -7.13 -9.55 -16.83
C ARG A 64 -7.56 -8.39 -15.91
N LEU A 65 -7.72 -8.69 -14.62
CA LEU A 65 -8.12 -7.73 -13.60
C LEU A 65 -7.10 -7.70 -12.45
N PHE A 66 -6.87 -6.51 -11.94
CA PHE A 66 -6.18 -6.30 -10.67
C PHE A 66 -7.17 -6.43 -9.52
N ILE A 67 -6.72 -7.10 -8.45
CA ILE A 67 -7.47 -7.34 -7.24
C ILE A 67 -6.68 -6.74 -6.08
N GLY A 68 -7.14 -5.59 -5.61
CA GLY A 68 -6.62 -4.92 -4.44
C GLY A 68 -7.29 -5.40 -3.17
N PHE A 69 -6.56 -5.43 -2.05
CA PHE A 69 -7.16 -5.59 -0.73
C PHE A 69 -6.56 -4.62 0.29
N PHE A 70 -7.36 -4.29 1.30
CA PHE A 70 -6.94 -3.63 2.52
C PHE A 70 -7.46 -4.43 3.72
N TYR A 71 -6.54 -5.00 4.49
CA TYR A 71 -6.82 -5.68 5.74
C TYR A 71 -6.61 -4.72 6.91
N HIS A 72 -7.60 -4.59 7.77
CA HIS A 72 -7.53 -3.76 8.97
C HIS A 72 -8.28 -4.42 10.14
N TYR A 73 -7.54 -4.72 11.21
CA TYR A 73 -8.08 -5.22 12.49
C TYR A 73 -9.09 -6.39 12.38
N GLY A 74 -8.84 -7.31 11.44
CA GLY A 74 -9.69 -8.49 11.21
C GLY A 74 -10.75 -8.33 10.12
N ALA A 75 -10.90 -7.14 9.55
CA ALA A 75 -11.72 -6.87 8.37
C ALA A 75 -10.86 -6.84 7.09
N VAL A 76 -11.49 -7.10 5.94
CA VAL A 76 -10.88 -7.03 4.61
C VAL A 76 -11.81 -6.28 3.67
N GLU A 77 -11.30 -5.20 3.09
CA GLU A 77 -11.90 -4.51 1.96
C GLU A 77 -11.23 -4.98 0.67
N THR A 78 -12.01 -5.15 -0.41
CA THR A 78 -11.53 -5.65 -1.70
C THR A 78 -11.90 -4.70 -2.83
N PHE A 79 -10.97 -4.50 -3.76
CA PHE A 79 -11.07 -3.55 -4.86
C PHE A 79 -10.74 -4.26 -6.18
N LEU A 80 -11.45 -3.93 -7.25
CA LEU A 80 -11.27 -4.55 -8.56
C LEU A 80 -11.14 -3.48 -9.63
N ASP A 81 -10.09 -3.55 -10.44
CA ASP A 81 -9.89 -2.62 -11.55
C ASP A 81 -9.08 -3.27 -12.69
N ILE A 82 -9.17 -2.70 -13.89
CA ILE A 82 -8.30 -3.06 -15.03
C ILE A 82 -6.94 -2.35 -14.94
N ASP A 83 -6.83 -1.28 -14.15
CA ASP A 83 -5.60 -0.52 -13.90
C ASP A 83 -5.10 -0.76 -12.46
N MET A 84 -3.87 -1.26 -12.33
CA MET A 84 -3.21 -1.48 -11.04
C MET A 84 -3.19 -0.19 -10.20
N LEU A 85 -2.92 0.95 -10.84
CA LEU A 85 -2.79 2.24 -10.16
C LEU A 85 -4.13 2.74 -9.63
N ALA A 86 -5.22 2.44 -10.32
CA ALA A 86 -6.57 2.71 -9.83
C ALA A 86 -6.88 1.86 -8.58
N CYS A 87 -6.49 0.59 -8.54
CA CYS A 87 -6.59 -0.22 -7.31
C CYS A 87 -5.78 0.37 -6.16
N VAL A 88 -4.55 0.86 -6.40
CA VAL A 88 -3.73 1.50 -5.37
C VAL A 88 -4.42 2.75 -4.82
N GLU A 89 -4.98 3.59 -5.69
CA GLU A 89 -5.68 4.80 -5.28
C GLU A 89 -6.94 4.47 -4.46
N GLN A 90 -7.70 3.44 -4.85
CA GLN A 90 -8.89 2.98 -4.12
C GLN A 90 -8.53 2.44 -2.72
N ILE A 91 -7.46 1.65 -2.62
CA ILE A 91 -6.93 1.17 -1.33
C ILE A 91 -6.55 2.36 -0.45
N ALA A 92 -5.80 3.32 -0.99
CA ALA A 92 -5.35 4.47 -0.24
C ALA A 92 -6.53 5.33 0.25
N ASP A 93 -7.54 5.55 -0.59
CA ASP A 93 -8.73 6.29 -0.20
C ASP A 93 -9.52 5.60 0.92
N CYS A 94 -9.70 4.28 0.82
CA CYS A 94 -10.35 3.50 1.86
C CYS A 94 -9.56 3.53 3.19
N ALA A 95 -8.25 3.31 3.13
CA ALA A 95 -7.40 3.31 4.31
C ALA A 95 -7.38 4.68 5.00
N LEU A 96 -7.21 5.77 4.24
CA LEU A 96 -7.20 7.12 4.80
C LEU A 96 -8.54 7.50 5.41
N GLU A 97 -9.65 7.03 4.87
CA GLU A 97 -10.96 7.25 5.47
C GLU A 97 -11.14 6.43 6.75
N HIS A 98 -10.72 5.17 6.75
CA HIS A 98 -10.69 4.36 7.96
C HIS A 98 -9.83 5.02 9.05
N PHE A 99 -8.66 5.55 8.72
CA PHE A 99 -7.76 6.20 9.68
C PHE A 99 -8.31 7.47 10.32
N LYS A 100 -9.33 8.11 9.73
CA LYS A 100 -10.04 9.25 10.33
C LYS A 100 -11.17 8.82 11.28
N SER A 101 -11.56 7.55 11.25
CA SER A 101 -12.71 7.05 12.00
C SER A 101 -12.44 6.91 13.50
N GLU A 102 -13.49 7.04 14.32
CA GLU A 102 -13.41 6.72 15.75
C GLU A 102 -13.08 5.24 15.99
N GLN A 103 -13.52 4.36 15.08
CA GLN A 103 -13.21 2.94 15.11
C GLN A 103 -11.70 2.71 15.06
N PHE A 104 -11.02 3.30 14.08
CA PHE A 104 -9.56 3.19 13.98
C PHE A 104 -8.86 3.74 15.22
N ARG A 105 -9.34 4.85 15.79
CA ARG A 105 -8.77 5.40 17.02
C ARG A 105 -8.82 4.42 18.19
N ALA A 106 -9.92 3.68 18.34
CA ALA A 106 -10.06 2.65 19.37
C ALA A 106 -9.17 1.43 19.08
N GLU A 107 -9.16 0.97 17.82
CA GLU A 107 -8.37 -0.19 17.38
C GLU A 107 -6.86 0.06 17.50
N ALA A 108 -6.37 1.20 17.04
CA ALA A 108 -4.97 1.60 17.12
C ALA A 108 -4.48 1.82 18.57
N SER A 109 -5.38 2.17 19.49
CA SER A 109 -5.05 2.22 20.92
C SER A 109 -4.86 0.82 21.52
N ALA A 110 -5.54 -0.19 21.00
CA ALA A 110 -5.47 -1.57 21.51
C ALA A 110 -4.34 -2.37 20.87
N ALA A 111 -4.02 -2.10 19.60
CA ALA A 111 -2.95 -2.74 18.86
C ALA A 111 -2.17 -1.68 18.04
N PRO A 112 -1.31 -0.89 18.69
CA PRO A 112 -0.52 0.13 18.01
C PRO A 112 0.57 -0.51 17.14
N GLY A 113 0.93 0.17 16.05
CA GLY A 113 2.13 -0.15 15.28
C GLY A 113 3.42 0.23 16.01
N LEU A 114 4.56 -0.15 15.44
CA LEU A 114 5.88 0.19 15.97
C LEU A 114 6.29 1.64 15.68
N GLY A 115 5.54 2.33 14.80
CA GLY A 115 5.80 3.71 14.41
C GLY A 115 6.89 3.83 13.34
N HIS A 116 7.05 5.05 12.82
CA HIS A 116 7.92 5.33 11.67
C HIS A 116 9.37 4.88 11.91
N ASP A 117 9.93 5.11 13.10
CA ASP A 117 11.33 4.81 13.40
C ASP A 117 11.69 3.31 13.35
N ALA A 118 10.70 2.42 13.24
CA ALA A 118 10.90 0.98 13.17
C ALA A 118 11.24 0.46 11.76
N CYS A 119 11.18 1.28 10.72
CA CYS A 119 11.34 0.86 9.32
C CYS A 119 12.43 1.64 8.57
N ALA A 120 13.13 0.97 7.64
CA ALA A 120 14.07 1.60 6.70
C ALA A 120 13.39 2.61 5.75
N TYR A 121 12.07 2.52 5.59
CA TYR A 121 11.22 3.46 4.87
C TYR A 121 10.33 4.27 5.81
N GLY A 122 10.70 4.37 7.09
CA GLY A 122 9.96 5.10 8.11
C GLY A 122 9.92 6.60 7.90
N ARG A 123 10.96 7.14 7.26
CA ARG A 123 11.02 8.55 6.88
C ARG A 123 10.43 8.72 5.49
N ASP A 124 9.60 9.75 5.32
CA ASP A 124 8.94 10.08 4.06
C ASP A 124 9.93 10.16 2.88
N GLU A 125 11.13 10.74 3.10
CA GLU A 125 12.16 10.85 2.06
C GLU A 125 12.66 9.47 1.59
N ASP A 126 12.85 8.53 2.52
CA ASP A 126 13.29 7.17 2.21
C ASP A 126 12.19 6.40 1.48
N LEU A 127 10.94 6.60 1.89
CA LEU A 127 9.76 6.01 1.25
C LEU A 127 9.50 6.59 -0.14
N VAL A 128 9.60 7.90 -0.34
CA VAL A 128 9.52 8.54 -1.67
C VAL A 128 10.64 8.02 -2.56
N GLY A 129 11.88 8.04 -2.06
CA GLY A 129 13.02 7.55 -2.81
C GLY A 129 12.87 6.07 -3.17
N PHE A 130 12.30 5.27 -2.27
CA PHE A 130 11.95 3.88 -2.54
C PHE A 130 10.90 3.76 -3.65
N ILE A 131 9.74 4.44 -3.51
CA ILE A 131 8.63 4.44 -4.47
C ILE A 131 9.11 4.86 -5.87
N GLN A 132 10.01 5.83 -5.95
CA GLN A 132 10.62 6.28 -7.21
C GLN A 132 11.59 5.27 -7.81
N ARG A 133 12.42 4.58 -7.01
CA ARG A 133 13.32 3.53 -7.52
C ARG A 133 12.58 2.28 -7.95
N SER A 134 11.49 1.97 -7.23
CA SER A 134 10.52 0.96 -7.58
C SER A 134 9.45 1.51 -8.53
N ALA A 135 9.81 2.44 -9.42
CA ALA A 135 9.03 2.82 -10.57
C ALA A 135 9.76 2.31 -11.81
N ARG A 136 9.32 1.17 -12.34
CA ARG A 136 9.75 0.60 -13.61
C ARG A 136 8.52 0.00 -14.23
N SER A 137 8.37 0.16 -15.54
CA SER A 137 7.24 -0.46 -16.24
C SER A 137 7.27 -1.96 -16.01
N VAL A 138 6.10 -2.55 -15.77
CA VAL A 138 5.91 -3.98 -15.94
C VAL A 138 6.13 -4.22 -17.44
N SER A 139 7.33 -4.65 -17.83
CA SER A 139 7.50 -5.20 -19.17
C SER A 139 6.54 -6.37 -19.26
N ALA A 140 5.52 -6.23 -20.11
CA ALA A 140 4.67 -7.32 -20.52
C ALA A 140 5.56 -8.42 -21.11
N CYS A 141 5.93 -9.39 -20.29
CA CYS A 141 6.41 -10.69 -20.76
C CYS A 141 5.21 -11.61 -20.92
#